data_AF-A0A2Z2KRK5-F1
#
_entry.id   AF-A0A2Z2KRK5-F1
#
_cell.length_a   1.000
_cell.length_b   1.000
_cell.length_c   1.000
_cell.angle_alpha   90.00
_cell.angle_beta   90.00
_cell.angle_gamma   90.00
#
_symmetry.space_group_name_H-M   'P 1'
#
loop_
_entity.id
_entity.type
_entity.pdbx_description
1 polymer ?
#
loop_
_entity_poly.entity_id
_entity_poly.type
_entity_poly.pdbx_seq_one_letter_code
_entity_poly.pdbx_strand_id
1 'polypeptide(L)'
;MLTDQYFSAEGEYFRLYASDVFGKIKLPASEEALLTLLPEEQDLTYATKLAHGLCELGSSKGLPLVEAMVEGDYDSGYLSLTKSIYAYCVISSTPHPSLPQWKKELDKEKVRLSRREVEWNEMAANRVLKGSPKPYTNPNKVGRNDPCPCGSGKKHKKCCGA
;
A
#
# COMPACT_ATOMS: atom_id res chain seq x y z
N MET A 1 8.96 -26.73 -6.41
CA MET A 1 8.65 -25.86 -7.57
C MET A 1 8.54 -24.41 -7.08
N LEU A 2 8.45 -23.40 -7.96
CA LEU A 2 8.36 -21.98 -7.56
C LEU A 2 7.20 -21.72 -6.59
N THR A 3 6.05 -22.34 -6.86
CA THR A 3 4.85 -22.32 -6.01
C THR A 3 5.16 -22.78 -4.59
N ASP A 4 5.80 -23.95 -4.43
CA ASP A 4 6.15 -24.48 -3.10
C ASP A 4 7.06 -23.50 -2.34
N GLN A 5 8.05 -22.92 -3.01
CA GLN A 5 8.96 -21.94 -2.38
C GLN A 5 8.24 -20.67 -1.98
N TYR A 6 7.30 -20.20 -2.80
CA TYR A 6 6.56 -18.97 -2.55
C TYR A 6 5.56 -19.12 -1.39
N PHE A 7 4.78 -20.21 -1.40
CA PHE A 7 3.72 -20.44 -0.41
C PHE A 7 4.21 -21.05 0.90
N SER A 8 5.31 -21.83 0.88
CA SER A 8 5.87 -22.46 2.09
C SER A 8 6.92 -21.60 2.78
N ALA A 9 7.27 -20.43 2.23
CA ALA A 9 8.24 -19.54 2.85
C ALA A 9 7.73 -19.01 4.21
N GLU A 10 8.49 -19.27 5.26
CA GLU A 10 8.22 -18.76 6.60
C GLU A 10 8.50 -17.24 6.67
N GLY A 11 7.52 -16.47 7.13
CA GLY A 11 7.67 -15.03 7.38
C GLY A 11 6.54 -14.20 6.77
N GLU A 12 5.77 -13.54 7.64
CA GLU A 12 4.63 -12.67 7.29
C GLU A 12 4.95 -11.63 6.21
N TYR A 13 6.20 -11.18 6.14
CA TYR A 13 6.64 -10.16 5.21
C TYR A 13 7.20 -10.68 3.89
N PHE A 14 7.62 -11.95 3.81
CA PHE A 14 8.28 -12.46 2.60
C PHE A 14 7.35 -12.34 1.39
N ARG A 15 6.14 -12.88 1.48
CA ARG A 15 5.16 -12.86 0.38
C ARG A 15 4.69 -11.45 0.05
N LEU A 16 4.59 -10.59 1.06
CA LEU A 16 4.28 -9.17 0.88
C LEU A 16 5.32 -8.47 -0.02
N TYR A 17 6.61 -8.72 0.18
CA TYR A 17 7.66 -8.10 -0.65
C TYR A 17 7.87 -8.86 -1.96
N ALA A 18 7.85 -10.20 -1.93
CA ALA A 18 8.09 -11.03 -3.10
C ALA A 18 7.04 -10.85 -4.20
N SER A 19 5.77 -10.68 -3.85
CA SER A 19 4.69 -10.41 -4.83
C SER A 19 4.94 -9.15 -5.67
N ASP A 20 5.63 -8.16 -5.10
CA ASP A 20 5.93 -6.88 -5.77
C ASP A 20 7.17 -6.97 -6.68
N VAL A 21 8.12 -7.85 -6.34
CA VAL A 21 9.41 -7.97 -7.04
C VAL A 21 9.20 -8.46 -8.48
N PHE A 22 8.30 -9.42 -8.70
CA PHE A 22 8.05 -9.99 -10.02
C PHE A 22 7.56 -8.93 -11.03
N GLY A 23 6.69 -8.00 -10.62
CA GLY A 23 6.22 -6.90 -11.48
C GLY A 23 7.35 -5.94 -11.91
N LYS A 24 8.38 -5.79 -11.07
CA LYS A 24 9.50 -4.86 -11.28
C LYS A 24 10.60 -5.43 -12.15
N ILE A 25 10.77 -6.75 -12.19
CA ILE A 25 11.78 -7.43 -12.99
C ILE A 25 11.20 -7.78 -14.36
N LYS A 26 11.61 -7.06 -15.41
CA LYS A 26 11.06 -7.18 -16.77
C LYS A 26 11.65 -8.38 -17.55
N LEU A 27 11.46 -9.59 -17.03
CA LEU A 27 11.89 -10.85 -17.64
C LEU A 27 10.67 -11.75 -17.93
N PRO A 28 10.71 -12.61 -18.97
CA PRO A 28 9.65 -13.58 -19.24
C PRO A 28 9.36 -14.50 -18.05
N ALA A 29 10.40 -14.92 -17.33
CA ALA A 29 10.27 -15.74 -16.13
C ALA A 29 9.46 -15.04 -15.01
N SER A 30 9.47 -13.70 -14.96
CA SER A 30 8.63 -12.95 -14.01
C SER A 30 7.16 -12.98 -14.42
N GLU A 31 6.87 -12.87 -15.73
CA GLU A 31 5.50 -13.02 -16.23
C GLU A 31 4.97 -14.43 -15.93
N GLU A 32 5.77 -15.45 -16.20
CA GLU A 32 5.43 -16.86 -15.90
C GLU A 32 5.21 -17.09 -14.40
N ALA A 33 6.05 -16.51 -13.55
CA ALA A 33 5.88 -16.56 -12.10
C ALA A 33 4.53 -15.97 -11.66
N LEU A 34 4.19 -14.77 -12.14
CA LEU A 34 2.93 -14.12 -11.80
C LEU A 34 1.71 -14.91 -12.30
N LEU A 35 1.75 -15.40 -13.55
CA LEU A 35 0.69 -16.22 -14.13
C LEU A 35 0.49 -17.54 -13.38
N THR A 36 1.56 -18.08 -12.79
CA THR A 36 1.51 -19.32 -12.00
C THR A 36 1.01 -19.08 -10.58
N LEU A 37 1.44 -17.99 -9.94
CA LEU A 37 1.15 -17.72 -8.54
C LEU A 37 -0.23 -17.11 -8.31
N LEU A 38 -0.69 -16.21 -9.19
CA LEU A 38 -1.93 -15.47 -9.00
C LEU A 38 -3.17 -16.37 -8.82
N PRO A 39 -3.39 -17.43 -9.62
CA PRO A 39 -4.57 -18.30 -9.46
C PRO A 39 -4.61 -19.07 -8.14
N GLU A 40 -3.45 -19.31 -7.53
CA GLU A 40 -3.31 -20.08 -6.28
C GLU A 40 -3.32 -19.18 -5.03
N GLU A 41 -3.31 -17.85 -5.22
CA GLU A 41 -3.22 -16.88 -4.14
C GLU A 41 -4.60 -16.64 -3.49
N GLN A 42 -4.68 -16.91 -2.19
CA GLN A 42 -5.92 -16.75 -1.41
C GLN A 42 -5.99 -15.43 -0.66
N ASP A 43 -4.83 -14.81 -0.38
CA ASP A 43 -4.78 -13.52 0.29
C ASP A 43 -5.05 -12.39 -0.73
N LEU A 44 -6.10 -11.61 -0.51
CA LEU A 44 -6.51 -10.56 -1.44
C LEU A 44 -5.43 -9.49 -1.63
N THR A 45 -4.69 -9.13 -0.59
CA THR A 45 -3.63 -8.13 -0.69
C THR A 45 -2.50 -8.65 -1.59
N TYR A 46 -2.07 -9.89 -1.40
CA TYR A 46 -1.02 -10.49 -2.24
C TYR A 46 -1.50 -10.76 -3.67
N ALA A 47 -2.73 -11.23 -3.85
CA ALA A 47 -3.33 -11.40 -5.18
C ALA A 47 -3.38 -10.06 -5.93
N THR A 48 -3.77 -8.99 -5.23
CA THR A 48 -3.79 -7.62 -5.78
C THR A 48 -2.40 -7.20 -6.27
N LYS A 49 -1.34 -7.52 -5.53
CA LYS A 49 0.04 -7.21 -5.93
C LYS A 49 0.51 -8.02 -7.12
N LEU A 50 0.21 -9.33 -7.14
CA LEU A 50 0.54 -10.19 -8.28
C LEU A 50 -0.17 -9.73 -9.56
N ALA A 51 -1.46 -9.42 -9.47
CA ALA A 51 -2.26 -8.88 -10.57
C ALA A 51 -1.74 -7.51 -11.05
N HIS A 52 -1.37 -6.62 -10.13
CA HIS A 52 -0.72 -5.37 -10.49
C HIS A 52 0.59 -5.60 -11.25
N GLY A 53 1.40 -6.56 -10.81
CA GLY A 53 2.63 -6.95 -11.49
C GLY A 53 2.40 -7.35 -12.95
N LEU A 54 1.31 -8.07 -13.26
CA LEU A 54 0.95 -8.43 -14.64
C LEU A 54 0.70 -7.18 -15.50
N CYS A 55 0.00 -6.17 -14.96
CA CYS A 55 -0.16 -4.89 -15.64
C CYS A 55 1.18 -4.14 -15.81
N GLU A 56 2.03 -4.11 -14.77
CA GLU A 56 3.35 -3.47 -14.84
C GLU A 56 4.27 -4.11 -15.88
N LEU A 57 4.18 -5.42 -16.08
CA LEU A 57 4.92 -6.14 -17.12
C LEU A 57 4.34 -5.94 -18.52
N GLY A 58 3.12 -5.41 -18.63
CA GLY A 58 2.43 -5.34 -19.92
C GLY A 58 1.95 -6.71 -20.41
N SER A 59 1.60 -7.62 -19.48
CA SER A 59 1.20 -8.98 -19.81
C SER A 59 -0.18 -9.02 -20.45
N SER A 60 -0.24 -9.28 -21.76
CA SER A 60 -1.51 -9.54 -22.46
C SER A 60 -2.14 -10.87 -22.04
N LYS A 61 -1.33 -11.85 -21.62
CA LYS A 61 -1.80 -13.14 -21.09
C LYS A 61 -2.46 -13.01 -19.73
N GLY A 62 -1.94 -12.11 -18.89
CA GLY A 62 -2.46 -11.85 -17.55
C GLY A 62 -3.72 -10.99 -17.52
N LEU A 63 -4.01 -10.26 -18.61
CA LEU A 63 -5.12 -9.31 -18.66
C LEU A 63 -6.48 -9.89 -18.23
N PRO A 64 -6.90 -11.09 -18.67
CA PRO A 64 -8.19 -11.65 -18.24
C PRO A 64 -8.26 -11.95 -16.74
N LEU A 65 -7.13 -12.32 -16.11
CA LEU A 65 -7.07 -12.54 -14.66
C LEU A 65 -7.25 -11.23 -13.91
N VAL A 66 -6.59 -10.16 -14.37
CA VAL A 66 -6.73 -8.83 -13.76
C VAL A 66 -8.14 -8.27 -13.96
N GLU A 67 -8.73 -8.45 -15.14
CA GLU A 67 -10.12 -8.06 -15.44
C GLU A 67 -11.09 -8.75 -14.48
N ALA A 68 -10.98 -10.07 -14.33
CA ALA A 68 -11.83 -10.85 -13.41
C ALA A 68 -11.71 -10.36 -11.96
N MET A 69 -10.52 -9.94 -11.52
CA MET A 69 -10.34 -9.36 -10.18
C MET A 69 -10.96 -7.97 -10.06
N VAL A 70 -10.86 -7.13 -11.10
CA VAL A 70 -11.47 -5.79 -11.12
C VAL A 70 -13.00 -5.87 -11.09
N GLU A 71 -13.58 -6.89 -11.73
CA GLU A 71 -15.02 -7.14 -11.71
C GLU A 71 -15.50 -7.85 -10.44
N GLY A 72 -14.64 -8.68 -9.84
CA GLY A 72 -14.88 -9.42 -8.61
C GLY A 72 -14.50 -8.61 -7.38
N ASP A 73 -13.44 -9.06 -6.71
CA ASP A 73 -12.93 -8.42 -5.50
C ASP A 73 -11.39 -8.38 -5.49
N TYR A 74 -10.86 -7.33 -4.89
CA TYR A 74 -9.43 -7.12 -4.68
C TYR A 74 -9.24 -6.11 -3.54
N ASP A 75 -8.03 -6.05 -2.98
CA ASP A 75 -7.71 -5.11 -1.92
C ASP A 75 -7.52 -3.68 -2.46
N SER A 76 -8.64 -3.02 -2.72
CA SER A 76 -8.69 -1.62 -3.17
C SER A 76 -8.20 -0.61 -2.14
N GLY A 77 -8.12 -1.00 -0.86
CA GLY A 77 -7.52 -0.20 0.20
C GLY A 77 -6.00 -0.15 0.10
N TYR A 78 -5.39 -1.23 -0.37
CA TYR A 78 -3.95 -1.31 -0.62
C TYR A 78 -3.56 -0.67 -1.97
N LEU A 79 -4.22 -1.06 -3.07
CA LEU A 79 -3.88 -0.61 -4.42
C LEU A 79 -5.07 -0.72 -5.36
N SER A 80 -5.24 0.26 -6.26
CA SER A 80 -6.30 0.21 -7.29
C SER A 80 -5.88 -0.60 -8.51
N LEU A 81 -6.43 -1.81 -8.68
CA LEU A 81 -6.30 -2.58 -9.92
C LEU A 81 -6.99 -1.88 -11.09
N THR A 82 -8.10 -1.16 -10.86
CA THR A 82 -8.77 -0.37 -11.89
C THR A 82 -7.82 0.66 -12.53
N LYS A 83 -7.00 1.35 -11.73
CA LYS A 83 -5.95 2.25 -12.26
C LYS A 83 -4.90 1.49 -13.05
N SER A 84 -4.50 0.32 -12.56
CA SER A 84 -3.45 -0.51 -13.15
C SER A 84 -3.85 -1.03 -14.53
N ILE A 85 -5.02 -1.66 -14.65
CA ILE A 85 -5.55 -2.19 -15.90
C ILE A 85 -5.87 -1.07 -16.90
N TYR A 86 -6.41 0.06 -16.42
CA TYR A 86 -6.66 1.23 -17.26
C TYR A 86 -5.35 1.77 -17.89
N ALA A 87 -4.31 1.96 -17.06
CA ALA A 87 -3.02 2.43 -17.55
C ALA A 87 -2.40 1.45 -18.55
N TYR A 88 -2.45 0.15 -18.26
CA TYR A 88 -2.03 -0.90 -19.19
C TYR A 88 -2.75 -0.78 -20.54
N CYS A 89 -4.09 -0.75 -20.56
CA CYS A 89 -4.87 -0.71 -21.80
C CYS A 89 -4.58 0.57 -22.61
N VAL A 90 -4.44 1.72 -21.95
CA VAL A 90 -4.11 2.99 -22.61
C VAL A 90 -2.71 2.96 -23.22
N ILE A 91 -1.69 2.51 -22.48
CA ILE A 91 -0.30 2.49 -22.94
C ILE A 91 -0.09 1.46 -24.05
N SER A 92 -0.69 0.28 -23.91
CA SER A 92 -0.59 -0.79 -24.91
C SER A 92 -1.49 -0.60 -26.12
N SER A 93 -2.36 0.42 -26.10
CA SER A 93 -3.45 0.59 -27.08
C SER A 93 -4.35 -0.65 -27.20
N THR A 94 -4.49 -1.41 -26.12
CA THR A 94 -5.38 -2.58 -26.06
C THR A 94 -6.83 -2.11 -25.92
N PRO A 95 -7.72 -2.38 -26.88
CA PRO A 95 -9.11 -1.99 -26.79
C PRO A 95 -9.80 -2.81 -25.69
N HIS A 96 -10.59 -2.14 -24.84
CA HIS A 96 -11.34 -2.78 -23.76
C HIS A 96 -12.72 -2.15 -23.59
N PRO A 97 -13.81 -2.94 -23.48
CA PRO A 97 -15.18 -2.41 -23.38
C PRO A 97 -15.39 -1.52 -22.15
N SER A 98 -14.80 -1.90 -21.01
CA SER A 98 -14.93 -1.17 -19.73
C SER A 98 -14.04 0.08 -19.63
N LEU A 99 -13.18 0.37 -20.63
CA LEU A 99 -12.24 1.50 -20.58
C LEU A 99 -12.92 2.88 -20.37
N PRO A 100 -14.05 3.21 -21.04
CA PRO A 100 -14.75 4.48 -20.80
C PRO A 100 -15.35 4.57 -19.40
N GLN A 101 -15.83 3.45 -18.86
CA GLN A 101 -16.37 3.38 -17.51
C GLN A 101 -15.28 3.62 -16.48
N TRP A 102 -14.16 2.89 -16.56
CA TRP A 102 -13.02 3.07 -15.65
C TRP A 102 -12.50 4.50 -15.70
N LYS A 103 -12.38 5.10 -16.90
CA LYS A 103 -11.99 6.51 -17.02
C LYS A 103 -12.90 7.43 -16.21
N LYS A 104 -14.22 7.28 -16.35
CA LYS A 104 -15.21 8.09 -15.63
C LYS A 104 -15.10 7.91 -14.11
N GLU A 105 -14.85 6.70 -13.64
CA GLU A 105 -14.66 6.40 -12.22
C GLU A 105 -13.38 7.06 -11.68
N LEU A 106 -12.27 6.93 -12.40
CA LEU A 106 -10.99 7.54 -12.05
C LEU A 106 -11.04 9.07 -12.07
N ASP A 107 -11.75 9.67 -13.02
CA ASP A 107 -11.96 11.12 -13.07
C ASP A 107 -12.74 11.61 -11.83
N LYS A 108 -13.79 10.89 -11.42
CA LYS A 108 -14.53 11.18 -10.18
C LYS A 108 -13.64 11.04 -8.95
N GLU A 109 -12.82 10.01 -8.90
CA GLU A 109 -11.88 9.79 -7.80
C GLU A 109 -10.86 10.92 -7.71
N LYS A 110 -10.31 11.35 -8.85
CA LYS A 110 -9.37 12.48 -8.94
C LYS A 110 -9.99 13.77 -8.40
N VAL A 111 -11.23 14.09 -8.80
CA VAL A 111 -11.96 15.26 -8.28
C VAL A 111 -12.14 15.17 -6.76
N ARG A 112 -12.52 14.00 -6.23
CA ARG A 112 -12.67 13.78 -4.79
C ARG A 112 -11.36 13.99 -4.04
N LEU A 113 -10.25 13.46 -4.54
CA LEU A 113 -8.94 13.60 -3.93
C LEU A 113 -8.45 15.05 -3.95
N SER A 114 -8.60 15.76 -5.07
CA SER A 114 -8.28 17.19 -5.17
C SER A 114 -9.09 18.05 -4.21
N ARG A 115 -10.38 17.76 -4.04
CA ARG A 115 -11.20 18.43 -3.03
C ARG A 115 -10.68 18.19 -1.61
N ARG A 116 -10.35 16.93 -1.28
CA ARG A 116 -9.83 16.57 0.05
C ARG A 116 -8.47 17.22 0.33
N GLU A 117 -7.64 17.39 -0.69
CA GLU A 117 -6.36 18.09 -0.61
C GLU A 117 -6.55 19.58 -0.30
N VAL A 118 -7.49 20.25 -0.98
CA VAL A 118 -7.86 21.65 -0.68
C VAL A 118 -8.34 21.77 0.78
N GLU A 119 -9.28 20.93 1.20
CA GLU A 119 -9.80 20.92 2.58
C GLU A 119 -8.68 20.71 3.62
N TRP A 120 -7.77 19.77 3.36
CA TRP A 120 -6.60 19.54 4.22
C TRP A 120 -5.69 20.76 4.31
N ASN A 121 -5.40 21.39 3.17
CA ASN A 121 -4.53 22.57 3.09
C ASN A 121 -5.16 23.76 3.82
N GLU A 122 -6.47 23.98 3.68
CA GLU A 122 -7.20 25.01 4.42
C GLU A 122 -7.18 24.74 5.94
N MET A 123 -7.41 23.49 6.36
CA MET A 123 -7.30 23.11 7.77
C MET A 123 -5.89 23.33 8.32
N ALA A 124 -4.85 22.95 7.56
CA ALA A 124 -3.46 23.16 7.92
C ALA A 124 -3.13 24.66 8.04
N ALA A 125 -3.54 25.47 7.05
CA ALA A 125 -3.36 26.93 7.09
C ALA A 125 -4.07 27.56 8.30
N ASN A 126 -5.29 27.11 8.62
CA ASN A 126 -6.03 27.60 9.78
C ASN A 126 -5.34 27.23 11.11
N ARG A 127 -4.69 26.06 11.21
CA ARG A 127 -3.86 25.70 12.38
C ARG A 127 -2.63 26.59 12.52
N VAL A 128 -2.03 27.01 11.41
CA VAL A 128 -0.91 27.96 11.42
C VAL A 128 -1.39 29.33 11.90
N LEU A 129 -2.51 29.83 11.35
CA LEU A 129 -3.07 31.15 11.69
C LEU A 129 -3.55 31.24 13.15
N LYS A 130 -4.28 30.23 13.64
CA LYS A 130 -4.81 30.22 15.02
C LYS A 130 -3.77 29.82 16.08
N GLY A 131 -2.58 29.41 15.65
CA GLY A 131 -1.58 28.81 16.51
C GLY A 131 -1.96 27.39 16.90
N SER A 132 -1.02 26.46 16.80
CA SER A 132 -1.19 25.12 17.36
C SER A 132 -1.21 25.21 18.89
N PRO A 133 -2.08 24.50 19.61
CA PRO A 133 -1.95 24.40 21.06
C PRO A 133 -0.55 23.87 21.36
N LYS A 134 0.19 24.56 22.25
CA LYS A 134 1.51 24.09 22.67
C LYS A 134 1.32 22.68 23.26
N PRO A 135 2.09 21.67 22.80
CA PRO A 135 2.08 20.36 23.43
C PRO A 135 2.32 20.53 24.93
N TYR A 136 1.59 19.79 25.76
CA TYR A 136 1.85 19.80 27.19
C TYR A 136 3.29 19.34 27.44
N THR A 137 4.14 20.23 27.92
CA THR A 137 5.48 19.89 28.38
C THR A 137 5.42 19.67 29.88
N ASN A 138 5.69 18.46 30.35
CA ASN A 138 5.83 18.21 31.78
C ASN A 138 6.97 19.13 32.31
N PRO A 139 6.68 20.09 33.20
CA PRO A 139 7.71 21.00 33.73
C PRO A 139 8.75 20.24 34.55
N ASN A 140 8.40 19.09 35.11
CA ASN A 140 9.27 18.23 35.89
C ASN A 140 9.91 17.17 34.98
N LYS A 141 10.76 17.61 34.04
CA LYS A 141 11.60 16.69 33.26
C LYS A 141 12.70 16.11 34.17
N VAL A 142 12.42 15.00 34.83
CA VAL A 142 13.45 14.18 35.47
C VAL A 142 14.23 13.46 34.39
N GLY A 143 15.54 13.69 34.33
CA GLY A 143 16.43 13.01 33.41
C GLY A 143 16.45 11.51 33.68
N ARG A 144 16.53 10.70 32.62
CA ARG A 144 16.51 9.23 32.71
C ARG A 144 17.56 8.67 33.69
N ASN A 145 18.69 9.37 33.89
CA ASN A 145 19.76 8.98 34.79
C ASN A 145 19.78 9.73 36.14
N ASP A 146 18.89 10.69 36.36
CA ASP A 146 18.85 11.50 37.59
C ASP A 146 18.29 10.67 38.76
N PRO A 147 18.56 11.07 40.01
CA PRO A 147 17.93 10.47 41.18
C PRO A 147 16.39 10.48 41.04
N CYS A 148 15.77 9.35 41.37
CA CYS A 148 14.32 9.21 41.23
C CYS A 148 13.59 10.07 42.27
N PRO A 149 12.58 10.89 41.87
CA PRO A 149 11.89 11.82 42.76
C PRO A 149 11.04 11.12 43.84
N CYS A 150 10.83 9.80 43.76
CA CYS A 150 10.14 9.02 44.79
C CYS A 150 10.99 8.73 46.04
N GLY A 151 12.22 9.23 46.10
CA GLY A 151 13.11 9.07 47.26
C GLY A 151 13.80 7.70 47.35
N SER A 152 13.72 6.86 46.32
CA SER A 152 14.30 5.51 46.33
C SER A 152 15.84 5.46 46.27
N GLY A 153 16.50 6.59 46.02
CA GLY A 153 17.95 6.67 45.79
C GLY A 153 18.43 6.05 44.47
N LYS A 154 17.54 5.45 43.66
CA LYS A 154 17.87 4.83 42.36
C LYS A 154 17.79 5.87 41.23
N LYS A 155 18.45 5.60 40.10
CA LYS A 155 18.25 6.38 38.85
C LYS A 155 16.80 6.25 38.38
N HIS A 156 16.21 7.32 37.85
CA HIS A 156 14.81 7.37 37.39
C HIS A 156 14.43 6.18 36.49
N LYS A 157 15.28 5.85 35.51
CA LYS A 157 15.08 4.69 34.60
C LYS A 157 15.09 3.30 35.23
N LYS A 158 15.56 3.19 36.47
CA LYS A 158 15.61 1.94 37.25
C LYS A 158 14.55 1.94 38.36
N CYS A 159 13.61 2.88 38.31
CA CYS A 159 12.58 3.07 39.32
C CYS A 159 11.28 3.53 38.64
N CYS A 160 10.87 4.80 38.78
CA CYS A 160 9.57 5.28 38.28
C CYS A 160 9.52 5.55 36.76
N GLY A 161 10.64 5.48 36.05
CA GLY A 161 10.71 5.67 34.60
C GLY A 161 10.77 4.37 33.79
N ALA A 162 10.28 3.27 34.37
CA ALA A 162 10.13 1.97 33.73
C ALA A 162 8.69 1.81 33.21
#